data_AF-A0A356X7N6-F1
#
_entry.id   AF-A0A356X7N6-F1
#
_cell.length_a   1.000
_cell.length_b   1.000
_cell.length_c   1.000
_cell.angle_alpha   90.00
_cell.angle_beta   90.00
_cell.angle_gamma   90.00
#
_symmetry.space_group_name_H-M   'P 1'
#
loop_
_entity.id
_entity.type
_entity.pdbx_description
1 polymer ?
#
loop_
_entity_poly.entity_id
_entity_poly.type
_entity_poly.pdbx_seq_one_letter_code
_entity_poly.pdbx_strand_id
1 'polypeptide(L)' 'GFVNVQDATVNIVGDADFSNNGNLSVNNGTINVGGNASVTSGGTISLGGGNLNLEGDLSVTGGSNF' A
#
# COMPACT_ATOMS: atom_id res chain seq x y z
N GLY A 1 -10.41 -5.42 -1.06
CA GLY A 1 -11.00 -4.08 -1.28
C GLY A 1 -10.08 -3.26 -2.18
N PHE A 2 -10.53 -2.13 -2.70
CA PHE A 2 -9.72 -1.27 -3.58
C PHE A 2 -9.53 0.11 -2.96
N VAL A 3 -8.28 0.55 -2.85
CA VAL A 3 -7.92 1.91 -2.44
C VAL A 3 -7.19 2.56 -3.61
N ASN A 4 -7.68 3.73 -4.02
CA ASN A 4 -7.06 4.52 -5.09
C ASN A 4 -6.79 5.93 -4.57
N VAL A 5 -5.53 6.34 -4.60
CA VAL A 5 -5.06 7.65 -4.13
C VAL A 5 -4.50 8.41 -5.33
N GLN A 6 -5.14 9.52 -5.67
CA GLN A 6 -4.78 10.36 -6.80
C GLN A 6 -4.60 11.80 -6.32
N ASP A 7 -3.42 12.38 -6.54
CA ASP A 7 -3.07 13.75 -6.16
C ASP A 7 -3.43 14.09 -4.69
N ALA A 8 -3.35 13.09 -3.82
CA ALA A 8 -3.78 13.18 -2.42
C ALA A 8 -2.74 12.55 -1.49
N THR A 9 -2.78 12.94 -0.22
CA THR A 9 -1.97 12.33 0.84
C THR A 9 -2.86 11.55 1.80
N VAL A 10 -2.54 10.28 2.05
CA VAL A 10 -3.18 9.43 3.07
C VAL A 10 -2.17 9.13 4.16
N ASN A 11 -2.56 9.34 5.42
CA ASN A 11 -1.75 9.01 6.58
C ASN A 11 -2.42 7.87 7.36
N ILE A 12 -1.73 6.74 7.48
CA ILE A 12 -2.14 5.59 8.28
C ILE A 12 -1.24 5.58 9.52
N VAL A 13 -1.84 5.81 10.69
CA VAL A 13 -1.09 5.93 11.96
C VAL A 13 -0.57 4.58 12.47
N GLY A 14 -1.24 3.48 12.11
CA GLY A 14 -0.85 2.13 12.49
C GLY A 14 -0.39 1.29 11.31
N ASP A 15 -0.60 -0.02 11.40
CA ASP A 15 -0.26 -0.97 10.34
C ASP A 15 -1.26 -0.91 9.17
N ALA A 16 -0.79 -1.21 7.96
CA ALA A 16 -1.60 -1.34 6.76
C ALA A 16 -1.57 -2.77 6.22
N ASP A 17 -2.73 -3.42 6.11
CA ASP A 17 -2.85 -4.78 5.60
C ASP A 17 -3.59 -4.80 4.25
N PHE A 18 -2.89 -5.24 3.21
CA PHE A 18 -3.40 -5.45 1.86
C PHE A 18 -3.46 -6.96 1.55
N SER A 19 -4.22 -7.69 2.35
CA SER A 19 -4.51 -9.12 2.17
C SER A 19 -5.73 -9.38 1.27
N ASN A 20 -5.81 -10.61 0.75
CA ASN A 20 -7.02 -11.18 0.16
C ASN A 20 -7.54 -10.40 -1.07
N ASN A 21 -6.67 -10.24 -2.07
CA ASN A 21 -6.91 -9.42 -3.28
C ASN A 21 -7.19 -7.94 -2.97
N GLY A 22 -6.65 -7.41 -1.87
CA GLY A 22 -6.59 -5.97 -1.61
C GLY A 22 -5.68 -5.28 -2.62
N ASN A 23 -6.20 -4.31 -3.38
CA ASN A 23 -5.40 -3.58 -4.35
C ASN A 23 -5.24 -2.12 -3.93
N LEU A 24 -4.00 -1.64 -3.96
CA LEU A 24 -3.63 -0.27 -3.71
C LEU A 24 -3.07 0.36 -4.99
N SER A 25 -3.67 1.45 -5.43
CA SER A 25 -3.16 2.27 -6.53
C SER A 25 -2.86 3.67 -6.02
N VAL A 26 -1.65 4.16 -6.24
CA VAL A 26 -1.21 5.52 -5.89
C VAL A 26 -0.64 6.17 -7.15
N ASN A 27 -1.35 7.16 -7.68
CA ASN A 27 -0.93 7.90 -8.86
C ASN A 27 -0.76 9.37 -8.48
N ASN A 28 0.47 9.87 -8.53
CA ASN A 28 0.86 11.22 -8.09
C ASN A 28 0.43 11.60 -6.64
N GLY A 29 -0.05 10.63 -5.86
CA GLY A 29 -0.37 10.79 -4.45
C GLY A 29 0.73 10.25 -3.55
N THR A 30 0.53 10.37 -2.24
CA THR A 30 1.43 9.85 -1.23
C THR A 30 0.66 9.08 -0.17
N ILE A 31 1.18 7.94 0.24
CA ILE A 31 0.70 7.22 1.42
C ILE A 31 1.84 7.13 2.41
N ASN A 32 1.58 7.55 3.65
CA ASN A 32 2.49 7.40 4.77
C ASN A 32 1.90 6.38 5.74
N VAL A 33 2.65 5.34 6.07
CA VAL A 33 2.29 4.31 7.05
C VAL A 33 3.25 4.41 8.23
N GLY A 34 2.73 4.77 9.40
CA GLY A 34 3.52 4.87 10.64
C GLY A 34 3.87 3.50 11.24
N GLY A 35 3.11 2.47 10.89
CA GLY A 35 3.41 1.08 11.25
C GLY A 35 4.05 0.28 10.11
N ASN A 36 3.90 -1.03 10.19
CA ASN A 36 4.29 -1.97 9.15
C ASN A 36 3.23 -2.01 8.04
N ALA A 37 3.64 -2.42 6.84
CA ALA A 37 2.68 -2.80 5.80
C ALA A 37 2.83 -4.28 5.45
N SER A 38 1.71 -4.97 5.21
CA SER A 38 1.69 -6.34 4.72
C SER A 38 0.90 -6.44 3.42
N VAL A 39 1.41 -7.23 2.46
CA VAL A 39 0.71 -7.56 1.21
C VAL A 39 0.69 -9.08 1.07
N THR A 40 -0.51 -9.67 1.12
CA THR A 40 -0.65 -11.13 1.12
C THR A 40 -1.71 -11.65 0.16
N SER A 41 -1.50 -12.85 -0.39
CA SER A 41 -2.45 -13.59 -1.25
C SER A 41 -3.09 -12.74 -2.35
N GLY A 42 -2.28 -12.35 -3.35
CA GLY A 42 -2.81 -11.73 -4.58
C GLY A 42 -3.21 -10.27 -4.47
N GLY A 43 -2.83 -9.58 -3.39
CA GLY A 43 -2.87 -8.12 -3.35
C GLY A 43 -1.86 -7.50 -4.32
N THR A 44 -2.21 -6.34 -4.90
CA THR A 44 -1.33 -5.58 -5.81
C THR A 44 -1.11 -4.18 -5.25
N ILE A 45 0.14 -3.72 -5.26
CA ILE A 45 0.46 -2.31 -5.05
C ILE A 45 0.95 -1.74 -6.37
N SER A 46 0.39 -0.62 -6.82
CA SER A 46 0.85 0.10 -8.00
C SER A 46 1.12 1.56 -7.68
N LEU A 47 2.36 2.01 -7.89
CA LEU A 47 2.82 3.37 -7.61
C LEU A 47 3.13 4.10 -8.91
N GLY A 48 2.10 4.45 -9.69
CA GLY A 48 2.20 5.08 -11.01
C GLY A 48 2.66 6.54 -10.98
N GLY A 49 3.72 6.85 -10.23
CA GLY A 49 4.20 8.20 -9.92
C GLY A 49 3.90 8.65 -8.49
N GLY A 50 3.13 7.85 -7.74
CA GLY A 50 2.89 8.07 -6.32
C GLY A 50 4.01 7.55 -5.43
N ASN A 51 3.98 7.94 -4.15
CA ASN A 51 4.92 7.48 -3.13
C ASN A 51 4.22 6.65 -2.07
N LEU A 52 4.88 5.60 -1.60
CA LEU A 52 4.50 4.85 -0.40
C LEU A 52 5.68 4.90 0.58
N ASN A 53 5.48 5.58 1.69
CA ASN A 53 6.48 5.75 2.75
C ASN A 53 6.08 4.89 3.95
N LEU A 54 7.01 4.08 4.45
CA LEU A 54 6.81 3.25 5.64
C LEU A 54 7.83 3.64 6.69
N GLU A 55 7.37 3.83 7.93
CA GLU A 55 8.26 3.91 9.10
C GLU A 55 8.67 2.51 9.58
N GLY A 56 7.80 1.51 9.40
CA GLY A 56 8.06 0.11 9.68
C GLY A 56 8.50 -0.71 8.46
N ASP A 57 8.40 -2.03 8.60
CA ASP A 57 8.79 -2.97 7.55
C ASP A 57 7.66 -3.22 6.54
N LEU A 58 8.03 -3.50 5.29
CA LEU A 58 7.14 -4.06 4.29
C LEU A 58 7.28 -5.59 4.27
N SER A 59 6.20 -6.31 4.56
CA SER A 59 6.13 -7.76 4.44
C SER A 59 5.31 -8.17 3.21
N VAL A 60 5.87 -9.04 2.39
CA VAL A 60 5.24 -9.52 1.16
C VAL A 60 5.21 -11.04 1.17
N THR A 61 4.03 -11.64 1.10
CA THR A 61 3.90 -13.10 1.05
C THR A 61 2.83 -13.55 0.07
N GLY A 62 3.07 -14.63 -0.68
CA GLY A 62 2.09 -15.23 -1.59
C GLY A 62 1.80 -14.41 -2.84
N GLY A 63 2.60 -14.60 -3.90
CA GLY A 63 2.27 -14.22 -5.29
C GLY A 63 1.93 -12.76 -5.58
N SER A 64 2.17 -11.84 -4.65
CA SER A 64 1.88 -10.41 -4.80
C SER A 64 2.71 -9.77 -5.91
N ASN A 65 2.15 -8.76 -6.56
CA ASN A 65 2.82 -7.99 -7.61
C ASN A 65 3.00 -6.52 -7.19
N PHE A 66 4.16 -5.93 -7.52
CA PHE A 66 4.54 -4.55 -7.23
C PHE A 66 4.84 -3.79 -8.54
#